data_AF-A0A813HCQ4-F1
#
_entry.id   AF-A0A813HCQ4-F1
#
_cell.length_a   1.000
_cell.length_b   1.000
_cell.length_c   1.000
_cell.angle_alpha   90.00
_cell.angle_beta   90.00
_cell.angle_gamma   90.00
#
_symmetry.space_group_name_H-M   'P 1'
#
loop_
_entity.id
_entity.type
_entity.pdbx_description
1 polymer ?
#
loop_
_entity_poly.entity_id
_entity_poly.type
_entity_poly.pdbx_seq_one_letter_code
_entity_poly.pdbx_strand_id
1 'polypeptide(L)'
;MDRGGEVTVGSWQPHAVQVVSSTWARDSHDLFDFEAHHLHTKTFSVLSSMVCVRNGTDVQMMREHTSMPVGSEPLLRLVQKDGYFWVDKVSPSSSSKKLWLVVRDSPPGGHNLAEGDVMKLGRFKFKVRQFGVHPGSQPELRLDDSGAVCCPEGKGHDDLSQTLCRICLLEGSTEEDPLITPCQCKGSIEFVHLGCLRHWIRGRLNLAENAGGGGPGIGSYFYRPLACELCKAFYPTYVSSSTSRSPLVEVPQTTPPFIVLENLVRDSQQHATRGLHVISLGEKVLKLGRGHESDVRIADVSISRCHAMIRFQRGHFVLEDNDSKFGTLVAMKKPRLLEPGKTVSIQMGRTVICLQVQPDHGFVGSPPLLSLPSSSHNERALRLALLTRGSTQRADVDPHNASTPPTPVGPAQTWAEGAVHQQTEAVSGENVEQPDPLD
;
A
#
# COMPACT_ATOMS: atom_id res chain seq x y z
N MET A 1 -53.96 6.11 39.84
CA MET A 1 -54.15 6.02 38.37
C MET A 1 -53.40 7.21 37.80
N ASP A 2 -52.31 7.11 37.08
CA ASP A 2 -51.65 5.97 36.45
C ASP A 2 -50.16 6.30 36.28
N ARG A 3 -49.39 5.28 35.91
CA ARG A 3 -47.98 5.00 36.25
C ARG A 3 -46.92 5.98 35.72
N GLY A 4 -45.88 6.15 36.54
CA GLY A 4 -44.56 6.60 36.11
C GLY A 4 -43.93 5.60 35.15
N GLY A 5 -43.50 6.10 34.00
CA GLY A 5 -42.63 5.39 33.06
C GLY A 5 -41.18 5.70 33.40
N GLU A 6 -40.61 4.90 34.30
CA GLU A 6 -39.17 4.83 34.50
C GLU A 6 -38.56 4.20 33.24
N VAL A 7 -37.89 5.01 32.42
CA VAL A 7 -37.09 4.51 31.30
C VAL A 7 -35.90 3.79 31.91
N THR A 8 -35.99 2.47 32.04
CA THR A 8 -34.86 1.62 32.39
C THR A 8 -33.81 1.73 31.28
N VAL A 9 -32.81 2.57 31.50
CA VAL A 9 -31.57 2.56 30.75
C VAL A 9 -30.92 1.21 31.03
N GLY A 10 -31.06 0.26 30.11
CA GLY A 10 -30.38 -1.03 30.19
C GLY A 10 -28.89 -0.80 30.40
N SER A 11 -28.37 -1.21 31.55
CA SER A 11 -26.98 -1.05 31.95
C SER A 11 -26.11 -2.03 31.15
N TRP A 12 -25.69 -1.63 29.96
CA TRP A 12 -24.68 -2.37 29.20
C TRP A 12 -23.31 -2.12 29.84
N GLN A 13 -22.82 -3.06 30.66
CA GLN A 13 -21.44 -3.04 31.12
C GLN A 13 -20.67 -4.12 30.35
N PRO A 14 -19.77 -3.77 29.40
CA PRO A 14 -18.87 -4.75 28.82
C PRO A 14 -17.80 -5.07 29.86
N HIS A 15 -17.84 -6.29 30.40
CA HIS A 15 -17.03 -6.65 31.56
C HIS A 15 -15.62 -7.11 31.19
N ALA A 16 -15.39 -7.63 29.98
CA ALA A 16 -14.12 -8.22 29.63
C ALA A 16 -13.74 -8.03 28.15
N VAL A 17 -12.45 -7.76 27.91
CA VAL A 17 -11.83 -7.90 26.59
C VAL A 17 -11.13 -9.24 26.53
N GLN A 18 -11.50 -10.08 25.57
CA GLN A 18 -10.70 -11.23 25.19
C GLN A 18 -9.51 -10.74 24.37
N VAL A 19 -8.30 -11.06 24.83
CA VAL A 19 -7.04 -10.71 24.18
C VAL A 19 -6.37 -12.01 23.76
N VAL A 20 -6.15 -12.20 22.47
CA VAL A 20 -5.36 -13.31 21.93
C VAL A 20 -4.11 -12.74 21.27
N SER A 21 -2.96 -13.03 21.88
CA SER A 21 -1.65 -12.68 21.33
C SER A 21 -1.06 -13.86 20.59
N SER A 22 -0.46 -13.60 19.42
CA SER A 22 0.26 -14.58 18.62
C SER A 22 1.62 -14.01 18.25
N THR A 23 2.70 -14.66 18.68
CA THR A 23 4.07 -14.21 18.44
C THR A 23 4.84 -15.18 17.54
N TRP A 24 5.44 -14.64 16.48
CA TRP A 24 6.32 -15.40 15.60
C TRP A 24 7.76 -15.39 16.13
N ALA A 25 8.31 -16.57 16.37
CA ALA A 25 9.59 -16.73 17.06
C ALA A 25 10.81 -16.19 16.29
N ARG A 26 10.76 -16.21 14.95
CA ARG A 26 11.87 -15.75 14.12
C ARG A 26 11.94 -14.23 14.12
N ASP A 27 13.12 -13.68 14.41
CA ASP A 27 13.33 -12.26 14.15
C ASP A 27 13.45 -11.98 12.66
N SER A 28 12.65 -11.04 12.17
CA SER A 28 12.46 -10.81 10.74
C SER A 28 12.02 -9.38 10.48
N HIS A 29 12.81 -8.43 10.99
CA HIS A 29 12.66 -7.00 10.66
C HIS A 29 11.26 -6.44 11.00
N ASP A 30 10.73 -6.75 12.19
CA ASP A 30 9.40 -6.31 12.63
C ASP A 30 8.25 -6.74 11.68
N LEU A 31 8.39 -7.90 11.03
CA LEU A 31 7.33 -8.56 10.26
C LEU A 31 6.71 -9.72 11.05
N PHE A 32 5.44 -9.99 10.76
CA PHE A 32 4.72 -11.16 11.25
C PHE A 32 4.35 -12.01 10.03
N ASP A 33 4.67 -13.30 10.07
CA ASP A 33 4.34 -14.24 9.00
C ASP A 33 2.94 -14.83 9.30
N PHE A 34 1.94 -14.40 8.53
CA PHE A 34 0.57 -14.87 8.66
C PHE A 34 0.35 -16.28 8.08
N GLU A 35 1.33 -16.83 7.37
CA GLU A 35 1.33 -18.20 6.86
C GLU A 35 2.01 -19.17 7.85
N ALA A 36 2.60 -18.66 8.94
CA ALA A 36 3.33 -19.49 9.90
C ALA A 36 2.39 -20.40 10.72
N HIS A 37 2.68 -21.69 10.73
CA HIS A 37 1.93 -22.69 11.52
C HIS A 37 2.37 -22.78 12.99
N HIS A 38 3.58 -22.32 13.33
CA HIS A 38 4.16 -22.46 14.67
C HIS A 38 4.26 -21.08 15.34
N LEU A 39 3.20 -20.71 16.05
CA LEU A 39 3.09 -19.43 16.76
C LEU A 39 2.99 -19.66 18.27
N HIS A 40 3.61 -18.75 19.04
CA HIS A 40 3.43 -18.71 20.48
C HIS A 40 2.18 -17.91 20.78
N THR A 41 1.09 -18.59 21.14
CA THR A 41 -0.21 -17.96 21.38
C THR A 41 -0.55 -17.94 22.86
N LYS A 42 -0.98 -16.78 23.37
CA LYS A 42 -1.59 -16.65 24.71
C LYS A 42 -2.92 -15.93 24.66
N THR A 43 -3.83 -16.39 25.50
CA THR A 43 -5.19 -15.84 25.65
C THR A 43 -5.34 -15.24 27.05
N PHE A 44 -5.94 -14.06 27.12
CA PHE A 44 -6.22 -13.35 28.37
C PHE A 44 -7.65 -12.82 28.37
N SER A 45 -8.24 -12.72 29.56
CA SER A 45 -9.47 -11.97 29.80
C SER A 45 -9.14 -10.74 30.63
N VAL A 46 -9.32 -9.55 30.05
CA VAL A 46 -8.91 -8.28 30.64
C VAL A 46 -10.15 -7.52 31.10
N LEU A 47 -10.25 -7.30 32.41
CA LEU A 47 -11.39 -6.66 33.07
C LEU A 47 -11.18 -5.16 33.36
N SER A 48 -9.93 -4.69 33.29
CA SER A 48 -9.53 -3.33 33.66
C SER A 48 -8.39 -2.84 32.77
N SER A 49 -8.00 -1.57 32.92
CA SER A 49 -6.82 -1.04 32.23
C SER A 49 -5.57 -1.88 32.48
N MET A 50 -4.88 -2.29 31.42
CA MET A 50 -3.68 -3.13 31.46
C MET A 50 -2.75 -2.81 30.29
N VAL A 51 -1.47 -3.10 30.46
CA VAL A 51 -0.43 -3.00 29.43
C VAL A 51 -0.05 -4.39 28.96
N CYS A 52 -0.04 -4.58 27.64
CA CYS A 52 0.44 -5.79 27.00
C CYS A 52 1.96 -5.68 26.80
N VAL A 53 2.69 -6.69 27.24
CA VAL A 53 4.15 -6.70 27.32
C VAL A 53 4.67 -7.99 26.71
N ARG A 54 5.76 -7.92 25.95
CA ARG A 54 6.44 -9.09 25.39
C ARG A 54 7.84 -9.25 25.97
N ASN A 55 8.19 -10.47 26.37
CA ASN A 55 9.56 -10.86 26.69
C ASN A 55 9.95 -12.07 25.83
N GLY A 56 10.80 -11.86 24.83
CA GLY A 56 11.08 -12.87 23.81
C GLY A 56 9.82 -13.23 23.01
N THR A 57 9.34 -14.47 23.16
CA THR A 57 8.08 -14.94 22.55
C THR A 57 6.89 -14.92 23.50
N ASP A 58 7.12 -14.74 24.80
CA ASP A 58 6.09 -14.75 25.83
C ASP A 58 5.42 -13.38 25.92
N VAL A 59 4.09 -13.37 25.96
CA VAL A 59 3.27 -12.17 26.11
C VAL A 59 2.57 -12.23 27.45
N GLN A 60 2.47 -11.09 28.15
CA GLN A 60 1.81 -10.96 29.43
C GLN A 60 1.00 -9.66 29.50
N MET A 61 -0.03 -9.65 30.33
CA MET A 61 -0.82 -8.46 30.66
C MET A 61 -0.42 -7.99 32.06
N MET A 62 0.03 -6.75 32.17
CA MET A 62 0.53 -6.14 33.41
C MET A 62 -0.27 -4.89 33.78
N ARG A 63 -0.29 -4.52 35.07
CA ARG A 63 -0.84 -3.22 35.49
C ARG A 63 0.16 -2.12 35.17
N GLU A 64 -0.34 -0.93 34.88
CA GLU A 64 0.45 0.21 34.39
C GLU A 64 1.55 0.70 35.36
N HIS A 65 1.37 0.49 36.66
CA HIS A 65 2.33 0.89 37.70
C HIS A 65 3.29 -0.24 38.14
N THR A 66 3.25 -1.40 37.49
CA THR A 66 4.15 -2.51 37.81
C THR A 66 5.48 -2.34 37.08
N SER A 67 6.60 -2.56 37.79
CA SER A 67 7.93 -2.55 37.16
C SER A 67 8.01 -3.60 36.05
N MET A 68 8.34 -3.16 34.84
CA MET A 68 8.48 -4.02 33.68
C MET A 68 9.73 -4.90 33.83
N PRO A 69 9.69 -6.19 33.45
CA PRO A 69 10.88 -7.03 33.42
C PRO A 69 11.98 -6.42 32.55
N VAL A 70 13.24 -6.58 32.95
CA VAL A 70 14.38 -6.09 32.18
C VAL A 70 14.39 -6.76 30.80
N GLY A 71 14.53 -5.96 29.73
CA GLY A 71 14.53 -6.45 28.34
C GLY A 71 13.13 -6.72 27.76
N SER A 72 12.06 -6.46 28.51
CA SER A 72 10.70 -6.56 27.97
C SER A 72 10.33 -5.38 27.07
N GLU A 73 9.53 -5.66 26.06
CA GLU A 73 9.04 -4.69 25.10
C GLU A 73 7.56 -4.38 25.37
N PRO A 74 7.20 -3.14 25.71
CA PRO A 74 5.81 -2.74 25.81
C PRO A 74 5.17 -2.75 24.42
N LEU A 75 4.06 -3.47 24.29
CA LEU A 75 3.28 -3.54 23.05
C LEU A 75 2.22 -2.43 23.05
N LEU A 76 1.06 -2.69 23.62
CA LEU A 76 -0.08 -1.76 23.62
C LEU A 76 -0.67 -1.64 25.01
N ARG A 77 -1.48 -0.61 25.22
CA ARG A 77 -2.27 -0.40 26.43
C ARG A 77 -3.75 -0.60 26.10
N LEU A 78 -4.44 -1.34 26.94
CA LEU A 78 -5.89 -1.33 27.04
C LEU A 78 -6.30 -0.36 28.13
N VAL A 79 -7.18 0.57 27.80
CA VAL A 79 -7.68 1.60 28.71
C VAL A 79 -9.17 1.38 28.90
N GLN A 80 -9.56 1.06 30.13
CA GLN A 80 -10.96 1.02 30.51
C GLN A 80 -11.37 2.41 31.00
N LYS A 81 -12.41 2.99 30.41
CA LYS A 81 -13.00 4.27 30.82
C LYS A 81 -14.50 4.24 30.59
N ASP A 82 -15.28 4.59 31.61
CA ASP A 82 -16.75 4.70 31.55
C ASP A 82 -17.43 3.44 31.00
N GLY A 83 -16.88 2.26 31.33
CA GLY A 83 -17.38 0.99 30.79
C GLY A 83 -17.03 0.74 29.32
N TYR A 84 -16.07 1.45 28.73
CA TYR A 84 -15.58 1.18 27.38
C TYR A 84 -14.10 0.85 27.40
N PHE A 85 -13.66 0.02 26.44
CA PHE A 85 -12.26 -0.31 26.26
C PHE A 85 -11.68 0.36 25.03
N TRP A 86 -10.51 0.98 25.22
CA TRP A 86 -9.75 1.62 24.17
C TRP A 86 -8.39 0.97 24.05
N VAL A 87 -7.88 0.87 22.82
CA VAL A 87 -6.51 0.48 22.55
C VAL A 87 -5.69 1.72 22.27
N ASP A 88 -4.56 1.83 22.96
CA ASP A 88 -3.64 2.95 22.80
C ASP A 88 -2.18 2.49 22.85
N LYS A 89 -1.27 3.39 22.49
CA LYS A 89 0.17 3.24 22.68
C LYS A 89 0.50 3.31 24.16
N VAL A 90 1.54 2.58 24.57
CA VAL A 90 2.02 2.60 25.96
C VAL A 90 2.67 3.93 26.34
N SER A 91 3.29 4.63 25.38
CA SER A 91 3.87 5.95 25.57
C SER A 91 3.54 6.87 24.39
N PRO A 92 3.20 8.15 24.62
CA PRO A 92 3.01 9.13 23.56
C PRO A 92 4.34 9.61 22.93
N SER A 93 5.50 9.17 23.42
CA SER A 93 6.80 9.57 22.87
C SER A 93 6.93 9.20 21.39
N SER A 94 7.58 10.07 20.62
CA SER A 94 7.86 9.85 19.18
C SER A 94 8.72 8.63 18.89
N SER A 95 9.38 8.07 19.91
CA SER A 95 10.18 6.83 19.85
C SER A 95 9.38 5.54 19.99
N SER A 96 8.09 5.60 20.38
CA SER A 96 7.26 4.40 20.53
C SER A 96 6.97 3.73 19.18
N LYS A 97 7.08 2.40 19.12
CA LYS A 97 6.74 1.64 17.90
C LYS A 97 5.27 1.88 17.54
N LYS A 98 5.00 2.04 16.24
CA LYS A 98 3.63 2.26 15.74
C LYS A 98 2.76 1.02 15.97
N LEU A 99 1.51 1.24 16.34
CA LEU A 99 0.45 0.22 16.31
C LEU A 99 -0.07 0.09 14.89
N TRP A 100 -0.06 -1.13 14.36
CA TRP A 100 -0.46 -1.42 12.99
C TRP A 100 -1.74 -2.22 12.97
N LEU A 101 -2.84 -1.62 12.53
CA LEU A 101 -4.10 -2.33 12.31
C LEU A 101 -3.91 -3.32 11.16
N VAL A 102 -4.35 -4.57 11.36
CA VAL A 102 -4.28 -5.62 10.35
C VAL A 102 -5.50 -5.53 9.44
N VAL A 103 -5.29 -5.29 8.14
CA VAL A 103 -6.38 -5.00 7.19
C VAL A 103 -7.24 -6.22 6.89
N ARG A 104 -6.64 -7.42 6.75
CA ARG A 104 -7.41 -8.66 6.45
C ARG A 104 -8.48 -9.00 7.47
N ASP A 105 -8.30 -8.57 8.71
CA ASP A 105 -9.22 -8.88 9.81
C ASP A 105 -10.34 -7.86 9.93
N SER A 106 -10.41 -6.86 9.04
CA SER A 106 -11.49 -5.87 9.00
C SER A 106 -12.75 -6.42 8.29
N PRO A 107 -13.86 -6.68 9.00
CA PRO A 107 -15.05 -7.27 8.40
C PRO A 107 -16.10 -6.22 7.98
N PRO A 108 -16.87 -6.46 6.90
CA PRO A 108 -16.45 -6.97 5.59
C PRO A 108 -16.16 -5.80 4.64
N GLY A 109 -15.01 -5.83 3.96
CA GLY A 109 -14.74 -4.93 2.83
C GLY A 109 -13.40 -4.21 2.87
N GLY A 110 -12.52 -4.43 3.85
CA GLY A 110 -11.23 -3.76 3.91
C GLY A 110 -11.27 -2.45 4.72
N HIS A 111 -10.19 -1.66 4.58
CA HIS A 111 -9.99 -0.44 5.35
C HIS A 111 -10.28 0.80 4.49
N ASN A 112 -11.23 1.63 4.93
CA ASN A 112 -11.47 2.94 4.32
C ASN A 112 -10.28 3.86 4.60
N LEU A 113 -9.52 4.19 3.55
CA LEU A 113 -8.37 5.07 3.63
C LEU A 113 -8.81 6.53 3.79
N ALA A 114 -8.06 7.26 4.61
CA ALA A 114 -8.12 8.70 4.77
C ALA A 114 -6.78 9.35 4.41
N GLU A 115 -6.81 10.64 4.06
CA GLU A 115 -5.58 11.40 3.84
C GLU A 115 -4.69 11.40 5.09
N GLY A 116 -3.38 11.31 4.85
CA GLY A 116 -2.36 11.14 5.86
C GLY A 116 -2.26 9.74 6.48
N ASP A 117 -3.11 8.78 6.10
CA ASP A 117 -2.95 7.39 6.54
C ASP A 117 -1.62 6.84 6.06
N VAL A 118 -0.99 6.01 6.90
CA VAL A 118 0.25 5.31 6.55
C VAL A 118 -0.06 3.83 6.48
N MET A 119 0.06 3.26 5.28
CA MET A 119 -0.07 1.83 5.05
C MET A 119 1.32 1.17 4.96
N LYS A 120 1.43 -0.07 5.43
CA LYS A 120 2.65 -0.88 5.40
C LYS A 120 2.37 -2.21 4.69
N LEU A 121 3.24 -2.54 3.73
CA LEU A 121 3.23 -3.77 2.95
C LEU A 121 4.64 -4.36 3.05
N GLY A 122 4.81 -5.45 3.79
CA GLY A 122 6.15 -5.95 4.12
C GLY A 122 7.00 -4.86 4.79
N ARG A 123 8.20 -4.61 4.25
CA ARG A 123 9.11 -3.55 4.72
C ARG A 123 8.78 -2.16 4.16
N PHE A 124 7.91 -2.06 3.16
CA PHE A 124 7.55 -0.81 2.52
C PHE A 124 6.41 -0.09 3.24
N LYS A 125 6.43 1.24 3.16
CA LYS A 125 5.42 2.12 3.75
C LYS A 125 5.04 3.21 2.77
N PHE A 126 3.74 3.41 2.60
CA PHE A 126 3.20 4.52 1.83
C PHE A 126 2.37 5.41 2.75
N LYS A 127 2.40 6.71 2.50
CA LYS A 127 1.45 7.66 3.08
C LYS A 127 0.47 8.09 2.00
N VAL A 128 -0.82 8.03 2.30
CA VAL A 128 -1.85 8.65 1.47
C VAL A 128 -1.68 10.15 1.58
N ARG A 129 -1.28 10.81 0.48
CA ARG A 129 -1.03 12.25 0.47
C ARG A 129 -2.29 13.03 0.09
N GLN A 130 -3.01 12.55 -0.92
CA GLN A 130 -4.15 13.25 -1.49
C GLN A 130 -5.10 12.27 -2.17
N PHE A 131 -6.40 12.56 -2.10
CA PHE A 131 -7.40 12.03 -3.02
C PHE A 131 -7.91 13.12 -3.96
N GLY A 132 -8.13 12.77 -5.22
CA GLY A 132 -8.85 13.61 -6.15
C GLY A 132 -10.12 12.92 -6.61
N VAL A 133 -11.27 13.40 -6.13
CA VAL A 133 -12.59 12.81 -6.45
C VAL A 133 -13.41 13.75 -7.33
N HIS A 134 -13.21 15.06 -7.22
CA HIS A 134 -14.00 16.05 -7.95
C HIS A 134 -13.42 16.36 -9.33
N PRO A 135 -14.26 16.61 -10.35
CA PRO A 135 -13.81 17.09 -11.66
C PRO A 135 -12.90 18.32 -11.53
N GLY A 136 -11.79 18.34 -12.28
CA GLY A 136 -10.80 19.44 -12.22
C GLY A 136 -9.76 19.33 -11.11
N SER A 137 -9.91 18.41 -10.15
CA SER A 137 -8.86 18.13 -9.15
C SER A 137 -7.58 17.68 -9.86
N GLN A 138 -6.42 18.19 -9.43
CA GLN A 138 -5.12 17.75 -9.92
C GLN A 138 -4.17 17.40 -8.76
N PRO A 139 -3.17 16.51 -8.98
CA PRO A 139 -2.23 16.11 -7.95
C PRO A 139 -1.32 17.26 -7.48
N GLU A 140 -1.18 17.43 -6.17
CA GLU A 140 -0.22 18.37 -5.60
C GLU A 140 1.15 17.69 -5.38
N LEU A 141 2.07 17.94 -6.31
CA LEU A 141 3.36 17.25 -6.36
C LEU A 141 4.48 17.88 -5.52
N ARG A 142 4.22 18.98 -4.80
CA ARG A 142 5.19 19.79 -4.04
C ARG A 142 5.97 18.98 -2.98
N LEU A 143 6.95 18.19 -3.38
CA LEU A 143 7.79 17.38 -2.48
C LEU A 143 8.91 18.21 -1.85
N ASP A 144 9.28 19.31 -2.50
CA ASP A 144 10.42 20.16 -2.17
C ASP A 144 10.26 21.57 -2.75
N ASP A 145 9.10 22.21 -2.56
CA ASP A 145 8.87 23.61 -2.92
C ASP A 145 9.77 24.53 -2.09
N SER A 146 11.07 24.50 -2.41
CA SER A 146 12.11 25.32 -1.81
C SER A 146 11.98 26.76 -2.30
N GLY A 147 10.94 27.07 -3.09
CA GLY A 147 10.79 28.34 -3.79
C GLY A 147 11.90 28.58 -4.81
N ALA A 148 12.77 27.59 -5.09
CA ALA A 148 13.86 27.72 -6.02
C ALA A 148 13.29 27.92 -7.43
N VAL A 149 13.61 29.08 -8.00
CA VAL A 149 13.22 29.50 -9.34
C VAL A 149 14.53 29.69 -10.09
N CYS A 150 14.66 29.06 -11.26
CA CYS A 150 15.69 29.49 -12.20
C CYS A 150 15.14 30.65 -13.04
N CYS A 151 15.90 31.74 -13.06
CA CYS A 151 15.64 32.86 -13.95
C CYS A 151 16.47 32.66 -15.22
N PRO A 152 15.89 32.90 -16.41
CA PRO A 152 16.61 33.01 -17.67
C PRO A 152 17.41 34.32 -17.77
N GLU A 153 17.36 35.21 -16.77
CA GLU A 153 17.86 36.59 -16.90
C GLU A 153 18.87 36.97 -15.81
N GLY A 154 19.99 37.55 -16.26
CA GLY A 154 21.07 38.09 -15.42
C GLY A 154 22.29 38.59 -16.22
N LYS A 155 22.40 38.23 -17.50
CA LYS A 155 23.40 38.77 -18.45
C LYS A 155 22.68 39.14 -19.75
N GLY A 156 23.04 40.27 -20.37
CA GLY A 156 22.34 40.81 -21.53
C GLY A 156 22.26 39.82 -22.69
N HIS A 157 21.20 39.92 -23.49
CA HIS A 157 20.88 39.02 -24.61
C HIS A 157 22.04 38.83 -25.62
N ASP A 158 22.93 39.81 -25.76
CA ASP A 158 24.14 39.71 -26.61
C ASP A 158 25.25 38.79 -26.03
N ASP A 159 25.33 38.65 -24.70
CA ASP A 159 26.44 37.98 -23.98
C ASP A 159 26.31 36.45 -23.98
N LEU A 160 25.15 35.90 -24.34
CA LEU A 160 24.88 34.46 -24.35
C LEU A 160 24.82 33.84 -25.76
N SER A 161 25.02 34.65 -26.81
CA SER A 161 24.96 34.21 -28.21
C SER A 161 25.97 33.10 -28.54
N GLN A 162 27.16 33.14 -27.93
CA GLN A 162 28.23 32.13 -28.10
C GLN A 162 28.28 31.11 -26.95
N THR A 163 27.31 31.14 -26.04
CA THR A 163 27.30 30.20 -24.90
C THR A 163 26.72 28.87 -25.33
N LEU A 164 27.43 27.78 -25.00
CA LEU A 164 27.02 26.41 -25.33
C LEU A 164 26.03 25.85 -24.30
N CYS A 165 25.00 25.17 -24.79
CA CYS A 165 24.17 24.32 -23.96
C CYS A 165 24.88 23.00 -23.61
N ARG A 166 24.93 22.65 -22.32
CA ARG A 166 25.55 21.39 -21.85
C ARG A 166 24.93 20.12 -22.44
N ILE A 167 23.65 20.15 -22.81
CA ILE A 167 22.91 18.96 -23.27
C ILE A 167 23.05 18.75 -24.77
N CYS A 168 22.73 19.76 -25.59
CA CYS A 168 22.75 19.63 -27.05
C CYS A 168 24.06 20.10 -27.70
N LEU A 169 24.94 20.78 -26.95
CA LEU A 169 26.20 21.35 -27.41
C LEU A 169 26.03 22.40 -28.53
N LEU A 170 24.85 23.00 -28.65
CA LEU A 170 24.58 24.11 -29.58
C LEU A 170 24.76 25.46 -28.86
N GLU A 171 25.19 26.47 -29.62
CA GLU A 171 25.33 27.85 -29.17
C GLU A 171 24.01 28.63 -29.24
N GLY A 172 23.88 29.65 -28.40
CA GLY A 172 22.83 30.65 -28.49
C GLY A 172 21.66 30.43 -27.53
N SER A 173 21.00 31.53 -27.17
CA SER A 173 19.79 31.58 -26.36
C SER A 173 18.72 32.31 -27.15
N THR A 174 17.50 31.78 -27.21
CA THR A 174 16.35 32.45 -27.84
C THR A 174 15.30 32.81 -26.79
N GLU A 175 14.29 33.61 -27.17
CA GLU A 175 13.17 33.94 -26.29
C GLU A 175 12.30 32.71 -26.01
N GLU A 176 12.13 31.83 -27.01
CA GLU A 176 11.32 30.62 -26.93
C GLU A 176 12.03 29.46 -26.21
N ASP A 177 13.36 29.37 -26.33
CA ASP A 177 14.18 28.35 -25.67
C ASP A 177 15.43 28.98 -25.02
N PRO A 178 15.26 29.71 -23.91
CA PRO A 178 16.34 30.42 -23.28
C PRO A 178 17.34 29.46 -22.61
N LEU A 179 18.61 29.87 -22.59
CA LEU A 179 19.63 29.26 -21.74
C LEU A 179 19.36 29.64 -20.28
N ILE A 180 19.32 28.63 -19.41
CA ILE A 180 19.09 28.78 -17.97
C ILE A 180 20.25 28.15 -17.18
N THR A 181 20.36 28.54 -15.91
CA THR A 181 21.23 27.91 -14.91
C THR A 181 20.39 27.08 -13.93
N PRO A 182 20.12 25.79 -14.22
CA PRO A 182 19.11 25.02 -13.48
C PRO A 182 19.63 24.42 -12.17
N CYS A 183 20.93 24.55 -11.89
CA CYS A 183 21.58 23.95 -10.71
C CYS A 183 22.84 24.73 -10.33
N GLN A 184 23.62 24.23 -9.38
CA GLN A 184 24.81 24.90 -8.85
C GLN A 184 26.10 24.64 -9.66
N CYS A 185 26.01 24.02 -10.84
CA CYS A 185 27.15 23.82 -11.73
C CYS A 185 27.74 25.15 -12.22
N LYS A 186 29.04 25.16 -12.51
CA LYS A 186 29.80 26.36 -12.91
C LYS A 186 30.63 26.09 -14.15
N GLY A 187 30.97 27.15 -14.89
CA GLY A 187 31.80 27.07 -16.10
C GLY A 187 31.03 26.56 -17.32
N SER A 188 31.66 25.76 -18.18
CA SER A 188 31.07 25.28 -19.45
C SER A 188 29.84 24.38 -19.29
N ILE A 189 29.55 23.91 -18.08
CA ILE A 189 28.42 23.04 -17.75
C ILE A 189 27.29 23.78 -16.99
N GLU A 190 27.40 25.09 -16.85
CA GLU A 190 26.44 25.93 -16.12
C GLU A 190 25.13 26.15 -16.89
N PHE A 191 25.22 26.29 -18.22
CA PHE A 191 24.11 26.71 -19.08
C PHE A 191 23.45 25.53 -19.81
N VAL A 192 22.12 25.54 -19.82
CA VAL A 192 21.29 24.51 -20.46
C VAL A 192 20.06 25.17 -21.09
N HIS A 193 19.68 24.81 -22.32
CA HIS A 193 18.40 25.22 -22.89
C HIS A 193 17.23 24.68 -22.07
N LEU A 194 16.22 25.51 -21.84
CA LEU A 194 15.02 25.12 -21.11
C LEU A 194 14.33 23.90 -21.73
N GLY A 195 14.23 23.84 -23.05
CA GLY A 195 13.69 22.74 -23.84
C GLY A 195 14.51 21.45 -23.69
N CYS A 196 15.84 21.55 -23.75
CA CYS A 196 16.73 20.43 -23.53
C CYS A 196 16.58 19.83 -22.13
N LEU A 197 16.52 20.69 -21.09
CA LEU A 197 16.31 20.24 -19.72
C LEU A 197 14.93 19.58 -19.54
N ARG A 198 13.88 20.18 -20.10
CA ARG A 198 12.52 19.61 -20.10
C ARG A 198 12.48 18.23 -20.73
N HIS A 199 13.10 18.06 -21.89
CA HIS A 199 13.17 16.78 -22.58
C HIS A 199 13.91 15.73 -21.74
N TRP A 200 15.07 16.09 -21.18
CA TRP A 200 15.85 15.21 -20.32
C TRP A 200 15.06 14.77 -19.08
N ILE A 201 14.39 15.70 -18.38
CA ILE A 201 13.60 15.38 -17.18
C ILE A 201 12.41 14.48 -17.54
N ARG A 202 11.69 14.76 -18.63
CA ARG A 202 10.56 13.92 -19.09
C ARG A 202 11.00 12.49 -19.36
N GLY A 203 12.14 12.29 -20.01
CA GLY A 203 12.72 10.96 -20.24
C GLY A 203 13.12 10.26 -18.94
N ARG A 204 13.64 10.99 -17.95
CA ARG A 204 14.02 10.41 -16.63
C ARG A 204 12.83 10.06 -15.73
N LEU A 205 11.68 10.72 -15.93
CA LEU A 205 10.46 10.48 -15.16
C LEU A 205 9.51 9.48 -15.84
N ASN A 206 9.82 9.01 -17.06
CA ASN A 206 8.97 8.11 -17.85
C ASN A 206 7.52 8.62 -18.01
N LEU A 207 7.33 9.94 -18.07
CA LEU A 207 5.98 10.54 -18.11
C LEU A 207 5.25 10.30 -19.44
N ALA A 208 5.99 9.97 -20.50
CA ALA A 208 5.45 9.82 -21.86
C ALA A 208 4.92 8.41 -22.18
N GLU A 209 5.53 7.36 -21.63
CA GLU A 209 5.19 5.96 -21.98
C GLU A 209 3.97 5.43 -21.21
N ASN A 210 3.68 5.95 -20.02
CA ASN A 210 2.51 5.56 -19.23
C ASN A 210 1.20 6.27 -19.63
N ALA A 211 1.24 7.13 -20.66
CA ALA A 211 0.07 7.67 -21.32
C ALA A 211 -0.43 6.78 -22.49
N GLY A 212 0.30 5.71 -22.83
CA GLY A 212 -0.01 4.81 -23.94
C GLY A 212 -0.80 3.57 -23.51
N GLY A 213 -2.09 3.53 -23.83
CA GLY A 213 -2.90 2.31 -23.71
C GLY A 213 -4.42 2.48 -23.68
N GLY A 214 -4.96 3.70 -23.76
CA GLY A 214 -6.41 3.91 -23.87
C GLY A 214 -6.86 5.32 -23.51
N GLY A 215 -6.87 6.21 -24.50
CA GLY A 215 -7.51 7.53 -24.41
C GLY A 215 -6.84 8.55 -23.46
N PRO A 216 -7.24 9.83 -23.55
CA PRO A 216 -6.71 10.89 -22.70
C PRO A 216 -7.20 10.68 -21.26
N GLY A 217 -6.27 10.37 -20.34
CA GLY A 217 -6.49 10.57 -18.91
C GLY A 217 -6.52 9.33 -18.01
N ILE A 218 -6.31 8.12 -18.51
CA ILE A 218 -6.23 6.90 -17.67
C ILE A 218 -4.75 6.50 -17.56
N GLY A 219 -4.01 7.17 -16.67
CA GLY A 219 -2.57 6.91 -16.49
C GLY A 219 -2.17 6.95 -15.02
N SER A 220 -1.21 6.09 -14.67
CA SER A 220 -0.46 6.16 -13.42
C SER A 220 0.97 6.60 -13.73
N TYR A 221 1.55 7.48 -12.92
CA TYR A 221 2.92 7.90 -13.07
C TYR A 221 3.62 8.02 -11.73
N PHE A 222 4.94 7.91 -11.75
CA PHE A 222 5.78 8.10 -10.59
C PHE A 222 6.54 9.42 -10.71
N TYR A 223 6.28 10.33 -9.79
CA TYR A 223 6.95 11.62 -9.73
C TYR A 223 7.99 11.62 -8.62
N ARG A 224 9.19 12.11 -8.92
CA ARG A 224 10.22 12.39 -7.92
C ARG A 224 10.99 13.64 -8.32
N PRO A 225 11.48 14.44 -7.36
CA PRO A 225 12.39 15.53 -7.67
C PRO A 225 13.68 14.94 -8.24
N LEU A 226 14.16 15.54 -9.32
CA LEU A 226 15.42 15.15 -9.94
C LEU A 226 16.54 16.06 -9.44
N ALA A 227 17.66 15.45 -9.11
CA ALA A 227 18.90 16.15 -8.81
C ALA A 227 19.80 16.19 -10.04
N CYS A 228 20.59 17.24 -10.15
CA CYS A 228 21.69 17.33 -11.10
C CYS A 228 22.65 16.15 -10.88
N GLU A 229 23.02 15.46 -11.95
CA GLU A 229 23.91 14.30 -11.86
C GLU A 229 25.35 14.67 -11.47
N LEU A 230 25.75 15.93 -11.65
CA LEU A 230 27.08 16.45 -11.31
C LEU A 230 27.11 17.05 -9.90
N CYS A 231 26.43 18.18 -9.69
CA CYS A 231 26.47 18.91 -8.42
C CYS A 231 25.48 18.39 -7.36
N LYS A 232 24.61 17.44 -7.71
CA LYS A 232 23.58 16.85 -6.82
C LYS A 232 22.52 17.82 -6.28
N ALA A 233 22.56 19.10 -6.66
CA ALA A 233 21.49 20.05 -6.35
C ALA A 233 20.18 19.66 -7.06
N PHE A 234 19.04 19.79 -6.38
CA PHE A 234 17.73 19.57 -7.00
C PHE A 234 17.44 20.62 -8.07
N TYR A 235 16.85 20.16 -9.17
CA TYR A 235 16.34 21.08 -10.17
C TYR A 235 15.14 21.85 -9.62
N PRO A 236 15.00 23.14 -9.95
CA PRO A 236 13.89 23.96 -9.47
C PRO A 236 12.55 23.43 -10.00
N THR A 237 11.50 23.57 -9.19
CA THR A 237 10.15 23.16 -9.60
C THR A 237 9.56 24.11 -10.66
N TYR A 238 10.01 25.36 -10.68
CA TYR A 238 9.48 26.40 -11.55
C TYR A 238 10.59 27.22 -12.22
N VAL A 239 10.25 27.74 -13.39
CA VAL A 239 11.04 28.68 -14.19
C VAL A 239 10.28 29.99 -14.19
N SER A 240 10.95 31.12 -13.98
CA SER A 240 10.31 32.44 -14.11
C SER A 240 10.80 33.10 -15.38
N SER A 241 9.91 33.41 -16.32
CA SER A 241 10.20 34.42 -17.35
C SER A 241 9.95 35.82 -16.79
N SER A 242 10.39 36.86 -17.51
CA SER A 242 10.24 38.29 -17.14
C SER A 242 8.80 38.70 -16.77
N THR A 243 7.79 37.93 -17.21
CA THR A 243 6.36 38.22 -17.00
C THR A 243 5.55 37.09 -16.34
N SER A 244 6.05 35.85 -16.19
CA SER A 244 5.27 34.77 -15.55
C SER A 244 6.11 33.60 -15.00
N ARG A 245 5.55 32.87 -14.02
CA ARG A 245 6.12 31.63 -13.46
C ARG A 245 5.47 30.40 -14.10
N SER A 246 6.26 29.52 -14.70
CA SER A 246 5.81 28.25 -15.30
C SER A 246 6.46 27.04 -14.62
N PRO A 247 5.82 25.86 -14.57
CA PRO A 247 6.47 24.65 -14.07
C PRO A 247 7.66 24.27 -14.97
N LEU A 248 8.75 23.79 -14.35
CA LEU A 248 9.90 23.32 -15.11
C LEU A 248 9.51 22.15 -16.01
N VAL A 249 8.73 21.20 -15.48
CA VAL A 249 8.13 20.10 -16.23
C VAL A 249 6.64 20.00 -15.97
N GLU A 250 5.88 19.98 -17.05
CA GLU A 250 4.45 19.68 -17.03
C GLU A 250 4.25 18.19 -16.75
N VAL A 251 3.40 17.90 -15.78
CA VAL A 251 3.00 16.54 -15.43
C VAL A 251 1.70 16.17 -16.13
N PRO A 252 1.47 14.87 -16.41
CA PRO A 252 0.24 14.43 -17.05
C PRO A 252 -1.00 14.83 -16.26
N GLN A 253 -2.03 15.31 -16.96
CA GLN A 253 -3.33 15.54 -16.33
C GLN A 253 -3.90 14.23 -15.81
N THR A 254 -4.35 14.25 -14.56
CA THR A 254 -4.88 13.06 -13.89
C THR A 254 -6.39 13.15 -13.77
N THR A 255 -7.10 12.11 -14.21
CA THR A 255 -8.55 12.04 -14.07
C THR A 255 -8.97 11.52 -12.70
N PRO A 256 -9.96 12.13 -12.04
CA PRO A 256 -10.62 11.55 -10.86
C PRO A 256 -11.39 10.25 -11.20
N PRO A 257 -11.56 9.31 -10.26
CA PRO A 257 -10.97 9.30 -8.92
C PRO A 257 -9.48 8.91 -8.97
N PHE A 258 -8.62 9.69 -8.31
CA PHE A 258 -7.19 9.37 -8.19
C PHE A 258 -6.71 9.39 -6.75
N ILE A 259 -5.62 8.67 -6.50
CA ILE A 259 -4.89 8.63 -5.23
C ILE A 259 -3.44 9.01 -5.46
N VAL A 260 -2.89 9.81 -4.53
CA VAL A 260 -1.47 10.15 -4.48
C VAL A 260 -0.85 9.47 -3.27
N LEU A 261 0.13 8.59 -3.51
CA LEU A 261 0.84 7.82 -2.49
C LEU A 261 2.29 8.26 -2.39
N GLU A 262 2.71 8.73 -1.23
CA GLU A 262 4.09 9.09 -0.93
C GLU A 262 4.85 7.86 -0.41
N ASN A 263 5.97 7.52 -1.05
CA ASN A 263 6.86 6.47 -0.56
C ASN A 263 7.65 6.99 0.67
N LEU A 264 7.56 6.27 1.79
CA LEU A 264 8.25 6.65 3.03
C LEU A 264 9.57 5.90 3.24
N VAL A 265 9.86 4.89 2.43
CA VAL A 265 11.15 4.18 2.48
C VAL A 265 12.14 4.92 1.60
N ARG A 266 13.24 5.37 2.19
CA ARG A 266 14.38 5.89 1.45
C ARG A 266 15.15 4.70 0.91
N ASP A 267 15.33 4.62 -0.39
CA ASP A 267 16.17 3.61 -0.98
C ASP A 267 17.63 3.93 -0.63
N SER A 268 18.33 2.99 0.01
CA SER A 268 19.75 3.14 0.34
C SER A 268 20.65 3.10 -0.90
N GLN A 269 20.16 2.53 -2.00
CA GLN A 269 20.93 2.32 -3.21
C GLN A 269 20.69 3.39 -4.29
N GLN A 270 19.51 4.03 -4.37
CA GLN A 270 19.24 4.91 -5.52
C GLN A 270 18.67 6.31 -5.28
N HIS A 271 17.87 6.64 -4.26
CA HIS A 271 17.41 8.04 -4.13
C HIS A 271 17.17 8.45 -2.67
N ALA A 272 17.88 9.49 -2.22
CA ALA A 272 17.66 10.12 -0.91
C ALA A 272 16.28 10.81 -0.79
N THR A 273 15.59 11.03 -1.92
CA THR A 273 14.30 11.72 -2.01
C THR A 273 13.12 10.75 -2.07
N ARG A 274 12.02 11.20 -1.47
CA ARG A 274 10.74 10.50 -1.48
C ARG A 274 10.09 10.73 -2.83
N GLY A 275 9.47 9.70 -3.39
CA GLY A 275 8.68 9.79 -4.62
C GLY A 275 7.19 9.69 -4.34
N LEU A 276 6.40 10.13 -5.31
CA LEU A 276 4.93 10.06 -5.33
C LEU A 276 4.49 9.13 -6.44
N HIS A 277 3.66 8.16 -6.11
CA HIS A 277 2.85 7.47 -7.10
C HIS A 277 1.54 8.24 -7.25
N VAL A 278 1.22 8.67 -8.46
CA VAL A 278 -0.06 9.25 -8.83
C VAL A 278 -0.79 8.21 -9.66
N ILE A 279 -1.96 7.77 -9.18
CA ILE A 279 -2.75 6.73 -9.85
C ILE A 279 -4.17 7.22 -10.02
N SER A 280 -4.61 7.41 -11.27
CA SER A 280 -6.04 7.47 -11.59
C SER A 280 -6.60 6.06 -11.58
N LEU A 281 -7.66 5.84 -10.80
CA LEU A 281 -8.34 4.55 -10.72
C LEU A 281 -9.42 4.42 -11.78
N GLY A 282 -10.15 5.49 -12.13
CA GLY A 282 -11.36 5.34 -12.93
C GLY A 282 -12.28 4.28 -12.30
N GLU A 283 -12.59 3.22 -13.05
CA GLU A 283 -13.30 2.03 -12.57
C GLU A 283 -12.38 0.84 -12.23
N LYS A 284 -11.06 1.00 -12.39
CA LYS A 284 -10.06 -0.06 -12.18
C LYS A 284 -9.73 -0.25 -10.70
N VAL A 285 -9.23 -1.44 -10.39
CA VAL A 285 -8.66 -1.79 -9.10
C VAL A 285 -7.15 -1.56 -9.16
N LEU A 286 -6.64 -0.73 -8.25
CA LEU A 286 -5.20 -0.50 -8.10
C LEU A 286 -4.56 -1.68 -7.36
N LYS A 287 -3.65 -2.40 -8.02
CA LYS A 287 -2.88 -3.51 -7.44
C LYS A 287 -1.50 -3.05 -6.98
N LEU A 288 -1.19 -3.38 -5.72
CA LEU A 288 0.11 -3.11 -5.09
C LEU A 288 0.82 -4.44 -4.85
N GLY A 289 2.06 -4.58 -5.30
CA GLY A 289 2.81 -5.82 -5.13
C GLY A 289 4.15 -5.84 -5.82
N ARG A 290 4.90 -6.94 -5.68
CA ARG A 290 6.19 -7.12 -6.36
C ARG A 290 6.09 -7.72 -7.76
N GLY A 291 4.90 -8.23 -8.11
CA GLY A 291 4.61 -8.83 -9.40
C GLY A 291 4.72 -7.82 -10.54
N HIS A 292 4.89 -8.32 -11.75
CA HIS A 292 4.92 -7.49 -12.95
C HIS A 292 3.52 -7.00 -13.34
N GLU A 293 2.50 -7.71 -12.87
CA GLU A 293 1.08 -7.45 -13.02
C GLU A 293 0.50 -6.41 -12.03
N SER A 294 1.35 -5.84 -11.16
CA SER A 294 0.96 -4.80 -10.20
C SER A 294 1.10 -3.41 -10.81
N ASP A 295 0.09 -2.55 -10.65
CA ASP A 295 0.14 -1.17 -11.14
C ASP A 295 1.20 -0.33 -10.40
N VAL A 296 1.40 -0.61 -9.11
CA VAL A 296 2.55 -0.11 -8.34
C VAL A 296 3.43 -1.29 -7.98
N ARG A 297 4.51 -1.45 -8.75
CA ARG A 297 5.50 -2.50 -8.57
C ARG A 297 6.53 -2.12 -7.51
N ILE A 298 6.70 -2.99 -6.53
CA ILE A 298 7.64 -2.81 -5.41
C ILE A 298 8.57 -4.02 -5.36
N ALA A 299 9.80 -3.85 -5.82
CA ALA A 299 10.78 -4.93 -5.95
C ALA A 299 11.40 -5.34 -4.59
N ASP A 300 10.60 -5.88 -3.68
CA ASP A 300 11.04 -6.33 -2.36
C ASP A 300 10.51 -7.73 -2.03
N VAL A 301 11.39 -8.59 -1.51
CA VAL A 301 11.08 -9.99 -1.18
C VAL A 301 10.04 -10.15 -0.06
N SER A 302 9.88 -9.14 0.80
CA SER A 302 8.86 -9.12 1.85
C SER A 302 7.46 -8.73 1.35
N ILE A 303 7.29 -8.54 0.04
CA ILE A 303 6.00 -8.16 -0.55
C ILE A 303 5.53 -9.29 -1.46
N SER A 304 4.29 -9.77 -1.29
CA SER A 304 3.65 -10.71 -2.21
C SER A 304 3.56 -10.17 -3.65
N ARG A 305 3.41 -11.07 -4.63
CA ARG A 305 3.28 -10.70 -6.05
C ARG A 305 2.12 -9.73 -6.30
N CYS A 306 0.94 -10.08 -5.78
CA CYS A 306 -0.18 -9.17 -5.55
C CYS A 306 -0.44 -9.15 -4.04
N HIS A 307 -0.08 -8.05 -3.37
CA HIS A 307 -0.07 -7.96 -1.92
C HIS A 307 -1.34 -7.31 -1.38
N ALA A 308 -1.74 -6.20 -1.99
CA ALA A 308 -2.92 -5.45 -1.60
C ALA A 308 -3.59 -4.85 -2.83
N MET A 309 -4.86 -4.48 -2.65
CA MET A 309 -5.63 -3.78 -3.67
C MET A 309 -6.29 -2.55 -3.08
N ILE A 310 -6.41 -1.49 -3.88
CA ILE A 310 -7.19 -0.31 -3.54
C ILE A 310 -8.31 -0.16 -4.56
N ARG A 311 -9.53 -0.01 -4.07
CA ARG A 311 -10.73 0.21 -4.89
C ARG A 311 -11.38 1.53 -4.53
N PHE A 312 -11.96 2.21 -5.49
CA PHE A 312 -12.85 3.34 -5.21
C PHE A 312 -14.30 2.86 -5.26
N GLN A 313 -15.00 2.89 -4.13
CA GLN A 313 -16.39 2.42 -4.02
C GLN A 313 -17.19 3.37 -3.13
N ARG A 314 -18.39 3.75 -3.59
CA ARG A 314 -19.33 4.59 -2.83
C ARG A 314 -18.69 5.89 -2.28
N GLY A 315 -17.79 6.50 -3.05
CA GLY A 315 -17.10 7.73 -2.66
C GLY A 315 -15.85 7.53 -1.78
N HIS A 316 -15.47 6.30 -1.47
CA HIS A 316 -14.36 5.98 -0.57
C HIS A 316 -13.28 5.13 -1.26
N PHE A 317 -12.02 5.40 -0.91
CA PHE A 317 -10.91 4.51 -1.26
C PHE A 317 -10.79 3.43 -0.19
N VAL A 318 -10.86 2.18 -0.62
CA VAL A 318 -10.90 1.01 0.27
C VAL A 318 -9.69 0.13 -0.01
N LEU A 319 -8.87 -0.09 1.02
CA LEU A 319 -7.69 -0.93 0.99
C LEU A 319 -8.03 -2.35 1.43
N GLU A 320 -7.71 -3.33 0.59
CA GLU A 320 -7.95 -4.75 0.82
C GLU A 320 -6.60 -5.49 0.85
N ASP A 321 -6.40 -6.37 1.82
CA ASP A 321 -5.28 -7.31 1.82
C ASP A 321 -5.61 -8.49 0.90
N ASN A 322 -4.66 -8.93 0.09
CA ASN A 322 -4.84 -10.07 -0.82
C ASN A 322 -4.08 -11.30 -0.28
N ASP A 323 -4.46 -11.74 0.92
CA ASP A 323 -3.85 -12.88 1.64
C ASP A 323 -2.31 -12.83 1.63
N SER A 324 -1.76 -11.65 1.86
CA SER A 324 -0.32 -11.43 1.76
C SER A 324 0.46 -12.14 2.87
N LYS A 325 1.65 -12.67 2.58
CA LYS A 325 2.42 -13.41 3.60
C LYS A 325 2.67 -12.62 4.89
N PHE A 326 2.97 -11.33 4.76
CA PHE A 326 3.35 -10.46 5.88
C PHE A 326 2.27 -9.43 6.27
N GLY A 327 1.08 -9.53 5.67
CA GLY A 327 -0.06 -8.67 5.94
C GLY A 327 0.05 -7.26 5.36
N THR A 328 -1.10 -6.74 4.96
CA THR A 328 -1.33 -5.31 4.71
C THR A 328 -1.78 -4.64 6.00
N LEU A 329 -1.13 -3.54 6.36
CA LEU A 329 -1.33 -2.89 7.65
C LEU A 329 -1.58 -1.39 7.52
N VAL A 330 -2.33 -0.79 8.45
CA VAL A 330 -2.54 0.67 8.53
C VAL A 330 -2.14 1.19 9.92
N ALA A 331 -1.35 2.25 9.95
CA ALA A 331 -0.87 2.84 11.20
C ALA A 331 -2.03 3.50 11.98
N MET A 332 -2.14 3.17 13.26
CA MET A 332 -3.11 3.80 14.15
C MET A 332 -2.67 5.23 14.51
N LYS A 333 -3.51 6.23 14.20
CA LYS A 333 -3.26 7.66 14.47
C LYS A 333 -3.72 8.12 15.86
N LYS A 334 -4.81 7.52 16.36
CA LYS A 334 -5.49 7.87 17.61
C LYS A 334 -5.87 6.60 18.37
N PRO A 335 -6.14 6.68 19.68
CA PRO A 335 -6.68 5.55 20.44
C PRO A 335 -7.94 5.00 19.74
N ARG A 336 -8.06 3.68 19.69
CA ARG A 336 -9.17 2.99 19.00
C ARG A 336 -10.13 2.39 20.01
N LEU A 337 -11.41 2.78 19.93
CA LEU A 337 -12.48 2.16 20.68
C LEU A 337 -12.68 0.71 20.22
N LEU A 338 -12.81 -0.21 21.17
CA LEU A 338 -13.22 -1.58 20.91
C LEU A 338 -14.74 -1.67 20.96
N GLU A 339 -15.35 -1.85 19.80
CA GLU A 339 -16.80 -2.01 19.68
C GLU A 339 -17.21 -3.46 20.01
N PRO A 340 -18.28 -3.67 20.81
CA PRO A 340 -18.81 -5.00 21.08
C PRO A 340 -19.08 -5.80 19.81
N GLY A 341 -18.71 -7.09 19.83
CA GLY A 341 -18.90 -7.99 18.69
C GLY A 341 -17.97 -7.78 17.49
N LYS A 342 -17.14 -6.73 17.47
CA LYS A 342 -16.12 -6.53 16.43
C LYS A 342 -14.74 -6.94 16.94
N THR A 343 -14.02 -7.68 16.10
CA THR A 343 -12.63 -8.06 16.35
C THR A 343 -11.70 -6.99 15.80
N VAL A 344 -10.70 -6.60 16.58
CA VAL A 344 -9.64 -5.68 16.18
C VAL A 344 -8.30 -6.39 16.31
N SER A 345 -7.58 -6.52 15.20
CA SER A 345 -6.24 -7.10 15.17
C SER A 345 -5.18 -6.02 14.99
N ILE A 346 -4.18 -6.03 15.86
CA ILE A 346 -3.07 -5.06 15.87
C ILE A 346 -1.75 -5.80 15.86
N GLN A 347 -0.92 -5.50 14.88
CA GLN A 347 0.45 -5.98 14.78
C GLN A 347 1.43 -5.00 15.45
N MET A 348 2.37 -5.57 16.20
CA MET A 348 3.52 -4.90 16.78
C MET A 348 4.78 -5.75 16.61
N GLY A 349 5.59 -5.34 15.63
CA GLY A 349 6.73 -6.13 15.17
C GLY A 349 6.27 -7.52 14.74
N ARG A 350 6.67 -8.52 15.52
CA ARG A 350 6.44 -9.95 15.28
C ARG A 350 5.31 -10.55 16.13
N THR A 351 4.48 -9.71 16.73
CA THR A 351 3.33 -10.15 17.50
C THR A 351 2.07 -9.50 16.93
N VAL A 352 1.04 -10.31 16.73
CA VAL A 352 -0.32 -9.84 16.45
C VAL A 352 -1.16 -10.04 17.69
N ILE A 353 -1.92 -9.01 18.06
CA ILE A 353 -2.84 -9.02 19.20
C ILE A 353 -4.26 -8.83 18.64
N CYS A 354 -5.08 -9.86 18.79
CA CYS A 354 -6.50 -9.84 18.46
C CYS A 354 -7.29 -9.49 19.72
N LEU A 355 -8.20 -8.53 19.59
CA LEU A 355 -8.97 -7.97 20.69
C LEU A 355 -10.45 -8.04 20.35
N GLN A 356 -11.25 -8.60 21.25
CA GLN A 356 -12.69 -8.64 21.12
C GLN A 356 -13.35 -8.39 22.47
N VAL A 357 -14.27 -7.44 22.52
CA VAL A 357 -15.10 -7.22 23.71
C VAL A 357 -16.12 -8.35 23.79
N GLN A 358 -16.12 -9.08 24.89
CA GLN A 358 -17.07 -10.18 25.10
C GLN A 358 -18.47 -9.59 25.37
N PRO A 359 -19.52 -10.15 24.73
CA PRO A 359 -20.90 -9.78 25.07
C PRO A 359 -21.22 -10.22 26.51
N ASP A 360 -22.08 -9.45 27.17
CA ASP A 360 -22.56 -9.76 28.52
C ASP A 360 -23.45 -11.01 28.47
N HIS A 361 -22.93 -12.14 28.94
CA HIS A 361 -23.78 -13.28 29.29
C HIS A 361 -24.28 -13.03 30.71
N GLY A 362 -25.48 -12.45 30.81
CA GLY A 362 -26.14 -12.22 32.08
C GLY A 362 -26.06 -13.47 32.97
N PHE A 363 -25.54 -13.30 34.19
CA PHE A 363 -25.51 -14.33 35.22
C PHE A 363 -26.94 -14.81 35.50
N VAL A 364 -27.35 -15.95 34.93
CA VAL A 364 -28.47 -16.73 35.47
C VAL A 364 -27.87 -17.58 36.58
N GLY A 365 -28.16 -17.17 37.83
CA GLY A 365 -27.59 -17.78 39.03
C GLY A 365 -27.73 -19.30 39.07
N SER A 366 -26.60 -19.98 39.23
CA SER A 366 -26.53 -21.33 39.79
C SER A 366 -25.36 -21.37 40.81
N PRO A 367 -25.50 -22.12 41.92
CA PRO A 367 -24.59 -22.04 43.06
C PRO A 367 -23.23 -22.69 42.73
N PRO A 368 -22.17 -22.44 43.55
CA PRO A 368 -20.81 -22.74 43.14
C PRO A 368 -20.56 -24.25 43.20
N LEU A 369 -20.25 -24.85 42.06
CA LEU A 369 -19.65 -26.18 42.00
C LEU A 369 -18.41 -26.13 41.08
N LEU A 370 -17.27 -26.35 41.75
CA LEU A 370 -16.04 -27.00 41.28
C LEU A 370 -15.67 -26.85 39.79
N SER A 371 -14.59 -26.11 39.58
CA SER A 371 -13.62 -26.21 38.48
C SER A 371 -13.94 -27.23 37.37
N LEU A 372 -14.49 -26.73 36.27
CA LEU A 372 -14.48 -27.39 34.96
C LEU A 372 -13.84 -26.47 33.91
N PRO A 373 -13.12 -27.01 32.92
CA PRO A 373 -12.32 -26.23 31.99
C PRO A 373 -13.20 -25.33 31.13
N SER A 374 -12.75 -24.09 30.93
CA SER A 374 -13.37 -23.10 30.04
C SER A 374 -13.67 -23.72 28.66
N SER A 375 -14.90 -23.54 28.21
CA SER A 375 -15.45 -24.12 26.98
C SER A 375 -14.53 -23.91 25.77
N SER A 376 -13.92 -25.00 25.30
CA SER A 376 -13.04 -25.08 24.12
C SER A 376 -13.69 -24.58 22.83
N HIS A 377 -15.01 -24.41 22.78
CA HIS A 377 -15.74 -23.97 21.60
C HIS A 377 -15.51 -22.50 21.21
N ASN A 378 -15.43 -21.56 22.16
CA ASN A 378 -15.18 -20.14 21.83
C ASN A 378 -13.71 -19.88 21.48
N GLU A 379 -12.78 -20.58 22.15
CA GLU A 379 -11.35 -20.50 21.83
C GLU A 379 -11.07 -21.14 20.46
N ARG A 380 -11.74 -22.25 20.14
CA ARG A 380 -11.64 -22.91 18.83
C ARG A 380 -12.34 -22.10 17.74
N ALA A 381 -13.44 -21.40 18.00
CA ALA A 381 -14.12 -20.55 17.03
C ALA A 381 -13.31 -19.28 16.68
N LEU A 382 -12.67 -18.64 17.67
CA LEU A 382 -11.75 -17.53 17.40
C LEU A 382 -10.48 -18.03 16.70
N ARG A 383 -9.90 -19.17 17.13
CA ARG A 383 -8.78 -19.81 16.43
C ARG A 383 -9.14 -20.27 15.01
N LEU A 384 -10.33 -20.83 14.79
CA LEU A 384 -10.82 -21.23 13.46
C LEU A 384 -11.09 -20.00 12.59
N ALA A 385 -11.71 -18.95 13.11
CA ALA A 385 -11.89 -17.69 12.38
C ALA A 385 -10.55 -17.08 11.93
N LEU A 386 -9.48 -17.31 12.71
CA LEU A 386 -8.11 -16.92 12.39
C LEU A 386 -7.37 -17.92 11.48
N LEU A 387 -7.77 -19.20 11.44
CA LEU A 387 -7.10 -20.27 10.67
C LEU A 387 -7.80 -20.66 9.35
N THR A 388 -9.09 -20.37 9.16
CA THR A 388 -9.90 -20.91 8.03
C THR A 388 -10.43 -19.87 7.03
N ARG A 389 -10.05 -18.59 7.12
CA ARG A 389 -10.47 -17.59 6.13
C ARG A 389 -9.63 -17.54 4.84
N GLY A 390 -8.69 -18.47 4.64
CA GLY A 390 -7.87 -18.61 3.43
C GLY A 390 -8.40 -19.61 2.39
N SER A 391 -9.71 -19.82 2.28
CA SER A 391 -10.29 -20.58 1.16
C SER A 391 -11.73 -20.15 0.88
N THR A 392 -11.89 -19.09 0.09
CA THR A 392 -13.06 -18.99 -0.78
C THR A 392 -12.71 -19.66 -2.10
N GLN A 393 -13.04 -20.94 -2.22
CA GLN A 393 -13.25 -21.55 -3.54
C GLN A 393 -14.34 -20.73 -4.24
N ARG A 394 -13.97 -20.05 -5.33
CA ARG A 394 -14.95 -19.61 -6.33
C ARG A 394 -15.54 -20.89 -6.92
N ALA A 395 -16.85 -21.07 -6.75
CA ALA A 395 -17.59 -22.03 -7.55
C ALA A 395 -17.66 -21.46 -8.97
N ASP A 396 -16.90 -22.06 -9.90
CA ASP A 396 -17.12 -21.89 -11.32
C ASP A 396 -18.49 -22.49 -11.66
N VAL A 397 -19.42 -21.64 -12.06
CA VAL A 397 -20.68 -22.04 -12.67
C VAL A 397 -20.46 -22.01 -14.17
N ASP A 398 -20.24 -23.19 -14.73
CA ASP A 398 -20.07 -23.46 -16.16
C ASP A 398 -21.46 -23.42 -16.85
N PRO A 399 -21.76 -22.47 -17.76
CA PRO A 399 -23.11 -22.28 -18.26
C PRO A 399 -23.29 -22.88 -19.66
N HIS A 400 -23.00 -24.17 -19.86
CA HIS A 400 -23.42 -24.87 -21.08
C HIS A 400 -23.73 -26.35 -20.80
N ASN A 401 -24.84 -26.62 -20.13
CA ASN A 401 -25.52 -27.91 -20.31
C ASN A 401 -27.02 -27.79 -20.00
N ALA A 402 -27.82 -27.47 -21.02
CA ALA A 402 -29.27 -27.64 -20.99
C ALA A 402 -29.64 -28.75 -21.96
N SER A 403 -30.16 -29.83 -21.38
CA SER A 403 -30.64 -31.06 -21.99
C SER A 403 -31.99 -30.88 -22.70
N THR A 404 -32.23 -31.64 -23.77
CA THR A 404 -33.56 -32.18 -24.20
C THR A 404 -33.37 -33.20 -25.37
N PRO A 405 -34.33 -34.11 -25.66
CA PRO A 405 -34.09 -35.57 -25.64
C PRO A 405 -34.38 -36.27 -27.02
N PRO A 406 -34.75 -37.57 -27.18
CA PRO A 406 -34.03 -38.48 -28.11
C PRO A 406 -34.80 -39.01 -29.36
N THR A 407 -34.01 -39.48 -30.36
CA THR A 407 -34.25 -40.51 -31.43
C THR A 407 -35.28 -40.24 -32.56
N PRO A 408 -35.25 -40.90 -33.77
CA PRO A 408 -34.45 -42.07 -34.24
C PRO A 408 -33.86 -42.05 -35.70
N VAL A 409 -32.88 -42.94 -35.95
CA VAL A 409 -32.53 -43.81 -37.12
C VAL A 409 -32.84 -43.40 -38.59
N GLY A 410 -31.83 -43.46 -39.49
CA GLY A 410 -31.98 -43.74 -40.94
C GLY A 410 -30.88 -43.16 -41.89
N PRO A 411 -30.54 -43.75 -43.06
CA PRO A 411 -29.12 -43.94 -43.49
C PRO A 411 -28.63 -43.24 -44.80
N ALA A 412 -27.29 -43.26 -44.96
CA ALA A 412 -26.43 -43.40 -46.16
C ALA A 412 -26.58 -42.53 -47.45
N GLN A 413 -25.44 -41.99 -47.95
CA GLN A 413 -24.90 -41.96 -49.35
C GLN A 413 -23.91 -40.78 -49.53
N THR A 414 -22.58 -40.99 -49.64
CA THR A 414 -21.69 -41.22 -50.82
C THR A 414 -21.36 -39.99 -51.68
N TRP A 415 -20.23 -40.11 -52.43
CA TRP A 415 -19.61 -39.26 -53.47
C TRP A 415 -18.50 -38.31 -52.95
N ALA A 416 -17.20 -38.66 -53.06
CA ALA A 416 -16.30 -38.66 -54.24
C ALA A 416 -15.98 -37.22 -54.68
N GLU A 417 -14.78 -36.76 -55.08
CA GLU A 417 -13.43 -37.27 -55.35
C GLU A 417 -12.59 -35.99 -55.59
N GLY A 418 -11.25 -36.05 -55.57
CA GLY A 418 -10.42 -35.07 -56.27
C GLY A 418 -9.17 -34.57 -55.54
N ALA A 419 -8.09 -35.33 -55.65
CA ALA A 419 -6.73 -34.92 -55.35
C ALA A 419 -6.15 -34.04 -56.47
N VAL A 420 -5.26 -33.09 -56.15
CA VAL A 420 -4.06 -32.76 -56.96
C VAL A 420 -2.94 -32.24 -56.05
N HIS A 421 -1.79 -32.91 -56.13
CA HIS A 421 -0.47 -32.54 -55.64
C HIS A 421 0.12 -31.32 -56.39
N GLN A 422 0.97 -30.54 -55.73
CA GLN A 422 2.30 -30.23 -56.28
C GLN A 422 3.29 -29.81 -55.18
N GLN A 423 4.40 -30.55 -55.14
CA GLN A 423 5.67 -30.22 -54.48
C GLN A 423 6.47 -29.25 -55.36
N THR A 424 7.30 -28.42 -54.76
CA THR A 424 8.63 -28.08 -55.31
C THR A 424 9.65 -27.87 -54.19
N GLU A 425 10.90 -28.12 -54.56
CA GLU A 425 12.06 -28.58 -53.78
C GLU A 425 12.84 -27.51 -52.99
N ALA A 426 13.83 -28.06 -52.27
CA ALA A 426 14.83 -27.45 -51.40
C ALA A 426 15.93 -26.67 -52.15
N VAL A 427 16.59 -25.77 -51.41
CA VAL A 427 18.04 -25.51 -51.54
C VAL A 427 18.65 -25.31 -50.14
N SER A 428 19.80 -25.94 -49.99
CA SER A 428 20.80 -26.02 -48.92
C SER A 428 21.42 -24.71 -48.44
N GLY A 429 22.01 -24.74 -47.22
CA GLY A 429 23.28 -24.04 -46.99
C GLY A 429 23.54 -23.51 -45.58
N GLU A 430 24.52 -24.15 -44.92
CA GLU A 430 25.54 -23.58 -44.02
C GLU A 430 25.35 -23.59 -42.48
N ASN A 431 26.26 -24.37 -41.89
CA ASN A 431 26.68 -24.47 -40.50
C ASN A 431 27.31 -23.17 -39.97
N VAL A 432 27.08 -22.88 -38.69
CA VAL A 432 28.07 -22.18 -37.85
C VAL A 432 28.14 -22.87 -36.49
N GLU A 433 29.34 -23.38 -36.18
CA GLU A 433 29.77 -23.97 -34.91
C GLU A 433 29.73 -22.97 -33.74
N GLN A 434 29.32 -23.44 -32.57
CA GLN A 434 29.60 -22.83 -31.27
C GLN A 434 30.84 -23.49 -30.65
N PRO A 435 31.76 -22.75 -30.02
CA PRO A 435 32.77 -23.34 -29.14
C PRO A 435 32.31 -23.39 -27.68
N ASP A 436 32.66 -24.51 -27.03
CA ASP A 436 32.56 -24.78 -25.59
C ASP A 436 33.54 -23.94 -24.75
N PRO A 437 33.34 -23.86 -23.41
CA PRO A 437 34.04 -22.95 -22.52
C PRO A 437 35.28 -23.58 -21.85
N LEU A 438 36.34 -22.79 -21.63
CA LEU A 438 37.39 -23.08 -20.66
C LEU A 438 37.91 -21.80 -19.97
N ASP A 439 38.13 -21.98 -18.66
CA ASP A 439 38.78 -21.16 -17.61
C ASP A 439 38.10 -19.89 -17.06
#